data_AF-A0A972NCJ2-F1
#
_entry.id   AF-A0A972NCJ2-F1
#
_cell.length_a   1.000
_cell.length_b   1.000
_cell.length_c   1.000
_cell.angle_alpha   90.00
_cell.angle_beta   90.00
_cell.angle_gamma   90.00
#
_symmetry.space_group_name_H-M   'P 1'
#
loop_
_entity.id
_entity.type
_entity.pdbx_description
1 polymer ?
#
loop_
_entity_poly.entity_id
_entity_poly.type
_entity_poly.pdbx_seq_one_letter_code
_entity_poly.pdbx_strand_id
1 'polypeptide(L)'
;MEPFKLAFSFVLGLGFVYLYYKNLWCYAKVEGRRLKLEAKFGRDNPKLERFKRRFSTRRCSRLVRILLLLVFLTPAYLAGGKEGLGTFLAAVIVGNLLLLVWFSLLRRPE
;
A
#
# COMPACT_ATOMS: atom_id res chain seq x y z
N MET A 1 -9.57 20.51 -22.14
CA MET A 1 -8.88 19.20 -21.98
C MET A 1 -7.99 19.13 -20.73
N GLU A 2 -7.41 20.24 -20.25
CA GLU A 2 -6.58 20.27 -19.03
C GLU A 2 -7.23 19.74 -17.74
N PRO A 3 -8.49 20.09 -17.38
CA PRO A 3 -9.07 19.60 -16.12
C PRO A 3 -9.26 18.08 -16.12
N PHE A 4 -9.49 17.47 -17.28
CA PHE A 4 -9.59 16.01 -17.41
C PHE A 4 -8.25 15.31 -17.16
N LYS A 5 -7.13 15.90 -17.59
CA LYS A 5 -5.79 15.36 -17.32
C LYS A 5 -5.46 15.41 -15.83
N LEU A 6 -5.79 16.51 -15.17
CA LEU A 6 -5.61 16.68 -13.72
C LEU A 6 -6.51 15.73 -12.92
N ALA A 7 -7.78 15.60 -13.30
CA ALA A 7 -8.70 14.66 -12.67
C ALA A 7 -8.23 13.21 -12.85
N PHE A 8 -7.71 12.86 -14.03
CA PHE A 8 -7.14 11.53 -14.29
C PHE A 8 -5.91 11.24 -13.41
N SER A 9 -4.97 12.18 -13.30
CA SER A 9 -3.81 12.04 -12.42
C SER A 9 -4.18 11.96 -10.93
N PHE A 10 -5.23 12.67 -10.51
CA PHE A 10 -5.78 12.54 -9.16
C PHE A 10 -6.37 11.15 -8.90
N VAL A 11 -7.15 10.61 -9.84
CA VAL A 11 -7.71 9.25 -9.76
C VAL A 11 -6.60 8.19 -9.74
N LEU A 12 -5.53 8.38 -10.51
CA LEU A 12 -4.33 7.52 -10.44
C LEU A 12 -3.70 7.55 -9.04
N GLY A 13 -3.62 8.73 -8.42
CA GLY A 13 -3.15 8.88 -7.04
C GLY A 13 -4.00 8.10 -6.04
N LEU A 14 -5.33 8.18 -6.15
CA LEU A 14 -6.24 7.40 -5.31
C LEU A 14 -6.11 5.89 -5.55
N GLY A 15 -5.99 5.47 -6.82
CA GLY A 15 -5.76 4.07 -7.19
C GLY A 15 -4.45 3.52 -6.63
N PHE A 16 -3.37 4.31 -6.69
CA PHE A 16 -2.10 3.99 -6.06
C PHE A 16 -2.24 3.85 -4.55
N VAL A 17 -2.86 4.82 -3.88
CA VAL A 17 -3.13 4.79 -2.43
C VAL A 17 -3.86 3.48 -2.08
N TYR A 18 -4.98 3.19 -2.75
CA TYR A 18 -5.76 1.97 -2.50
C TYR A 18 -4.92 0.68 -2.63
N LEU A 19 -4.17 0.53 -3.73
CA LEU A 19 -3.33 -0.66 -3.94
C LEU A 19 -2.16 -0.74 -2.97
N TYR A 20 -1.54 0.39 -2.65
CA TYR A 20 -0.46 0.51 -1.68
C TYR A 20 -0.91 0.06 -0.29
N TYR A 21 -2.07 0.54 0.18
CA TYR A 21 -2.61 0.13 1.47
C TYR A 21 -3.11 -1.32 1.46
N LYS A 22 -3.71 -1.80 0.36
CA LYS A 22 -4.06 -3.22 0.23
C LYS A 22 -2.82 -4.11 0.33
N ASN A 23 -1.69 -3.67 -0.22
CA ASN A 23 -0.40 -4.35 -0.09
C ASN A 23 0.09 -4.38 1.36
N LEU A 24 0.06 -3.24 2.04
CA LEU A 24 0.39 -3.12 3.47
C LEU A 24 -0.50 -4.00 4.35
N TRP A 25 -1.80 -4.00 4.11
CA TRP A 25 -2.74 -4.81 4.88
C TRP A 25 -2.53 -6.31 4.66
N CYS A 26 -2.25 -6.73 3.43
CA CYS A 26 -1.89 -8.10 3.13
C CYS A 26 -0.62 -8.52 3.89
N TYR A 27 0.40 -7.66 3.92
CA TYR A 27 1.62 -7.89 4.70
C TYR A 27 1.32 -8.03 6.20
N ALA A 28 0.56 -7.08 6.78
CA ALA A 28 0.20 -7.11 8.20
C ALA A 28 -0.60 -8.37 8.56
N LYS A 29 -1.51 -8.83 7.69
CA LYS A 29 -2.29 -10.05 7.91
C LYS A 29 -1.43 -11.31 7.86
N VAL A 30 -0.46 -11.38 6.95
CA VAL A 30 0.50 -12.49 6.86
C VAL A 30 1.43 -12.50 8.07
N GLU A 31 1.96 -11.34 8.46
CA GLU A 31 2.84 -11.21 9.62
C GLU A 31 2.10 -11.53 10.92
N GLY A 32 0.85 -11.08 11.08
CA GLY A 32 0.01 -11.45 12.22
C GLY A 32 -0.26 -12.96 12.30
N ARG A 33 -0.46 -13.63 11.17
CA ARG A 33 -0.56 -15.11 11.14
C ARG A 33 0.76 -15.78 11.47
N ARG A 34 1.88 -15.23 11.00
CA ARG A 34 3.23 -15.72 11.32
C ARG A 34 3.49 -15.63 12.83
N LEU A 35 3.19 -14.48 13.47
CA LEU A 35 3.35 -14.29 14.92
C LEU A 35 2.45 -15.24 15.72
N LYS A 36 1.19 -15.44 15.30
CA LYS A 36 0.29 -16.43 15.93
C LYS A 36 0.82 -17.86 15.79
N LEU A 37 1.39 -18.21 14.65
CA LEU A 37 2.00 -19.53 14.43
C LEU A 37 3.30 -19.68 15.24
N GLU A 38 4.12 -18.64 15.33
CA GLU A 38 5.34 -18.61 16.14
C GLU A 38 5.02 -18.78 17.63
N ALA A 39 3.99 -18.11 18.14
CA ALA A 39 3.51 -18.26 19.51
C ALA A 39 2.92 -19.65 19.80
N LYS A 40 2.28 -20.30 18.80
CA LYS A 40 1.62 -21.61 19.00
C LYS A 40 2.55 -22.81 18.84
N PHE A 41 3.58 -22.70 17.99
CA PHE A 41 4.38 -23.84 17.56
C PHE A 41 5.89 -23.71 17.88
N GLY A 42 6.34 -22.55 18.35
CA GLY A 42 7.77 -22.24 18.55
C GLY A 42 8.48 -21.83 17.25
N ARG A 43 9.61 -21.15 17.38
CA ARG A 43 10.39 -20.60 16.24
C ARG A 43 10.87 -21.65 15.24
N ASP A 44 11.21 -22.84 15.74
CA ASP A 44 11.88 -23.88 14.96
C ASP A 44 10.92 -24.92 14.38
N ASN A 45 9.62 -24.63 14.36
CA ASN A 45 8.65 -25.57 13.83
C ASN A 45 8.72 -25.65 12.28
N PRO A 46 8.83 -26.86 11.69
CA PRO A 46 8.84 -27.03 10.23
C PRO A 46 7.55 -26.56 9.54
N LYS A 47 6.44 -26.39 10.28
CA LYS A 47 5.20 -25.76 9.77
C LYS A 47 5.37 -24.25 9.58
N LEU A 48 6.12 -23.58 10.46
CA LEU A 48 6.41 -22.15 10.36
C LEU A 48 7.38 -21.88 9.20
N GLU A 49 8.39 -22.75 9.01
CA GLU A 49 9.33 -22.63 7.91
C GLU A 49 8.63 -22.83 6.54
N ARG A 50 7.73 -23.82 6.45
CA ARG A 50 6.86 -24.01 5.26
C ARG A 50 5.94 -22.81 5.03
N PHE A 51 5.36 -22.24 6.08
CA PHE A 51 4.55 -21.02 5.98
C PHE A 51 5.38 -19.84 5.47
N LYS A 52 6.58 -19.61 6.04
CA LYS A 52 7.52 -18.57 5.60
C LYS A 52 7.94 -18.76 4.15
N ARG A 53 8.25 -19.99 3.68
CA ARG A 53 8.58 -20.24 2.27
C ARG A 53 7.39 -19.99 1.33
N ARG A 54 6.19 -20.44 1.70
CA ARG A 54 4.97 -20.27 0.89
C ARG A 54 4.48 -18.81 0.84
N PHE A 55 4.72 -18.06 1.91
CA PHE A 55 4.43 -16.63 2.05
C PHE A 55 5.68 -15.75 1.96
N SER A 56 6.80 -16.26 1.42
CA SER A 56 8.00 -15.49 1.00
C SER A 56 7.67 -14.65 -0.25
N THR A 57 6.42 -14.19 -0.33
CA THR A 57 5.75 -13.85 -1.55
C THR A 57 6.12 -12.43 -1.93
N ARG A 58 6.92 -12.35 -3.00
CA ARG A 58 7.24 -11.18 -3.84
C ARG A 58 6.15 -10.09 -3.85
N ARG A 59 4.86 -10.46 -3.82
CA ARG A 59 3.71 -9.54 -3.83
C ARG A 59 3.63 -8.56 -2.65
N CYS A 60 4.15 -8.86 -1.46
CA CYS A 60 4.16 -7.93 -0.32
C CYS A 60 5.53 -7.29 -0.06
N SER A 61 6.46 -7.42 -1.00
CA SER A 61 7.83 -6.90 -0.87
C SER A 61 7.88 -5.38 -1.08
N ARG A 62 8.88 -4.73 -0.46
CA ARG A 62 9.21 -3.31 -0.71
C ARG A 62 9.35 -3.01 -2.20
N LEU A 63 9.88 -3.96 -2.98
CA LEU A 63 10.03 -3.84 -4.43
C LEU A 63 8.70 -3.69 -5.17
N VAL A 64 7.64 -4.38 -4.75
CA VAL A 64 6.32 -4.23 -5.38
C VAL A 64 5.71 -2.88 -5.07
N ARG A 65 5.98 -2.30 -3.89
CA ARG A 65 5.53 -0.95 -3.55
C ARG A 65 6.25 0.12 -4.38
N ILE A 66 7.55 -0.05 -4.59
CA ILE A 66 8.34 0.82 -5.47
C ILE A 66 7.86 0.69 -6.92
N LEU A 67 7.62 -0.54 -7.39
CA LEU A 67 7.12 -0.78 -8.73
C LEU A 67 5.71 -0.20 -8.92
N LEU A 68 4.82 -0.34 -7.93
CA LEU A 68 3.51 0.32 -7.93
C LEU A 68 3.66 1.83 -8.00
N LEU A 69 4.59 2.43 -7.27
CA LEU A 69 4.83 3.87 -7.37
C LEU A 69 5.25 4.25 -8.78
N LEU A 70 6.24 3.56 -9.37
CA LEU A 70 6.71 3.85 -10.72
C LEU A 70 5.61 3.68 -11.78
N VAL A 71 4.82 2.61 -11.69
CA VAL A 71 3.74 2.32 -12.65
C VAL A 71 2.63 3.36 -12.62
N PHE A 72 2.37 3.99 -11.48
CA PHE A 72 1.33 5.03 -11.35
C PHE A 72 1.89 6.46 -11.54
N LEU A 73 3.14 6.70 -11.15
CA LEU A 73 3.82 7.98 -11.32
C LEU A 73 4.09 8.29 -12.79
N THR A 74 4.50 7.27 -13.57
CA THR A 74 4.81 7.40 -15.00
C THR A 74 3.63 7.89 -15.84
N PRO A 75 2.42 7.26 -15.78
CA PRO A 75 1.26 7.75 -16.52
C PRO A 75 0.73 9.08 -15.97
N ALA A 76 0.86 9.36 -14.66
CA ALA A 76 0.48 10.67 -14.11
C ALA A 76 1.34 11.80 -14.69
N TYR A 77 2.66 11.56 -14.85
CA TYR A 77 3.57 12.49 -15.51
C TYR A 77 3.34 12.58 -17.03
N LEU A 78 3.14 11.45 -17.71
CA LEU A 78 2.87 11.46 -19.15
C LEU A 78 1.54 12.14 -19.51
N ALA A 79 0.51 11.94 -18.69
CA ALA A 79 -0.82 12.50 -18.96
C ALA A 79 -0.91 14.00 -18.60
N GLY A 80 -0.29 14.44 -17.50
CA GLY A 80 -0.46 15.79 -16.95
C GLY A 80 0.83 16.59 -16.74
N GLY A 81 2.00 16.08 -17.13
CA GLY A 81 3.29 16.75 -16.94
C GLY A 81 3.58 17.06 -15.46
N LYS A 82 4.13 18.24 -15.20
CA LYS A 82 4.42 18.73 -13.84
C LYS A 82 3.17 18.87 -12.97
N GLU A 83 2.07 19.35 -13.55
CA GLU A 83 0.82 19.55 -12.80
C GLU A 83 0.13 18.22 -12.47
N GLY A 84 0.26 17.23 -13.35
CA GLY A 84 -0.15 15.85 -13.12
C GLY A 84 0.59 15.21 -11.94
N LEU A 85 1.90 15.48 -11.80
CA LEU A 85 2.66 15.05 -10.62
C LEU A 85 2.18 15.73 -9.34
N GLY A 86 1.92 17.04 -9.39
CA GLY A 86 1.42 17.80 -8.24
C GLY A 86 0.08 17.27 -7.74
N THR A 87 -0.86 17.01 -8.65
CA THR A 87 -2.19 16.45 -8.32
C THR A 87 -2.12 15.00 -7.84
N PHE A 88 -1.24 14.18 -8.41
CA PHE A 88 -0.95 12.83 -7.92
C PHE A 88 -0.41 12.87 -6.48
N LEU A 89 0.58 13.73 -6.20
CA LEU A 89 1.14 13.90 -4.86
C LEU A 89 0.09 14.41 -3.86
N ALA A 90 -0.74 15.37 -4.26
CA ALA A 90 -1.83 15.86 -3.43
C ALA A 90 -2.80 14.73 -3.06
N ALA A 91 -3.20 13.88 -4.02
CA ALA A 91 -4.04 12.71 -3.76
C ALA A 91 -3.39 11.72 -2.79
N VAL A 92 -2.08 11.49 -2.91
CA VAL A 92 -1.33 10.63 -2.00
C VAL A 92 -1.31 11.21 -0.58
N ILE A 93 -1.01 12.51 -0.44
CA ILE A 93 -0.97 13.19 0.87
C ILE A 93 -2.35 13.18 1.52
N VAL A 94 -3.39 13.56 0.78
CA VAL A 94 -4.78 13.56 1.26
C VAL A 94 -5.20 12.14 1.66
N GLY A 95 -4.87 11.12 0.85
CA GLY A 95 -5.13 9.73 1.18
C GLY A 95 -4.45 9.28 2.48
N ASN A 96 -3.19 9.68 2.70
CA ASN A 96 -2.46 9.39 3.94
C ASN A 96 -3.09 10.12 5.15
N LEU A 97 -3.46 11.39 5.01
CA LEU A 97 -4.10 12.18 6.06
C LEU A 97 -5.45 11.60 6.47
N LEU A 98 -6.30 11.24 5.49
CA LEU A 98 -7.59 10.61 5.75
C LEU A 98 -7.43 9.29 6.51
N LEU A 99 -6.40 8.51 6.19
CA LEU A 99 -6.12 7.26 6.89
C LEU A 99 -5.60 7.49 8.31
N LEU A 100 -4.75 8.50 8.54
CA LEU A 100 -4.33 8.89 9.89
C LEU A 100 -5.55 9.27 10.75
N VAL A 101 -6.45 10.10 10.22
CA VAL A 101 -7.69 10.48 10.90
C VAL A 101 -8.56 9.25 11.17
N TRP A 102 -8.71 8.35 10.19
CA TRP A 102 -9.48 7.11 10.34
C TRP A 102 -8.89 6.19 11.42
N PHE A 103 -7.57 6.01 11.46
CA PHE A 103 -6.90 5.25 12.51
C PHE A 103 -7.03 5.89 13.88
N SER A 104 -6.99 7.22 13.96
CA SER A 104 -7.23 7.96 15.22
C SER A 104 -8.67 7.80 15.71
N LEU A 105 -9.66 7.76 14.81
CA LEU A 105 -11.06 7.55 15.16
C LEU A 105 -11.37 6.09 15.54
N LEU A 106 -10.66 5.12 14.96
CA LEU A 106 -10.83 3.70 15.30
C LEU A 106 -10.12 3.28 16.59
N ARG A 107 -9.15 4.06 17.07
CA ARG A 107 -8.70 3.95 18.47
C ARG A 107 -9.80 4.51 19.36
N ARG A 108 -10.80 3.68 19.70
CA ARG A 108 -11.59 3.96 20.90
C ARG A 108 -10.61 4.06 22.07
N PRO A 109 -10.64 5.13 22.88
CA PRO A 109 -10.07 5.07 24.22
C PRO A 109 -10.78 3.91 24.94
N GLU A 110 -9.98 3.12 25.63
CA GLU A 110 -10.33 1.87 26.31
C GLU A 110 -11.62 1.94 27.12
#